data_AF-A0A7Z9HX21-F1
#
_entry.id   AF-A0A7Z9HX21-F1
#
_cell.length_a   1.000
_cell.length_b   1.000
_cell.length_c   1.000
_cell.angle_alpha   90.00
_cell.angle_beta   90.00
_cell.angle_gamma   90.00
#
_symmetry.space_group_name_H-M   'P 1'
#
loop_
_entity.id
_entity.type
_entity.pdbx_description
1 polymer ?
#
loop_
_entity_poly.entity_id
_entity_poly.type
_entity_poly.pdbx_seq_one_letter_code
_entity_poly.pdbx_strand_id
1 'polypeptide(L)'
;MKKRQRNNEGVALISVLILAVFVAVIVGVMASRTVQDNTHTINYVAAIRATEASTAGLELGSDQVFGAFPGGTYLEFSEFLVDSTGLEPGQSFEPPDLDLPIQLGGGATIESVTVTRSANGQDFLIESTGTSGGVSITAVSGGRVGGEPFQGFGYAVLANNINCIMCHAWFDNVDRVNNTDSDNYGTYDRIKIASLESLLVRVGSADSNLAGTYYTRGVITDKSGNPLSDLEDSDVTGREFDADGKLIEDSFGNMTPHELALTGTDAQTGLYDSNGYLYTDYPVCLSESHYLHSRRCRAKPSL
;
A
#
# COMPACT_ATOMS: atom_id res chain seq x y z
N MET A 1 -22.98 -72.98 25.91
CA MET A 1 -22.15 -71.93 25.26
C MET A 1 -22.86 -71.10 24.17
N LYS A 2 -24.19 -71.14 24.00
CA LYS A 2 -24.89 -70.42 22.91
C LYS A 2 -25.53 -69.06 23.27
N LYS A 3 -25.42 -68.59 24.52
CA LYS A 3 -26.14 -67.38 24.99
C LYS A 3 -25.34 -66.06 24.85
N ARG A 4 -24.08 -66.11 24.42
CA ARG A 4 -23.18 -64.93 24.33
C ARG A 4 -23.08 -64.31 22.92
N GLN A 5 -23.56 -65.00 21.88
CA GLN A 5 -23.48 -64.54 20.49
C GLN A 5 -24.52 -63.46 20.14
N ARG A 6 -25.70 -63.52 20.74
CA ARG A 6 -26.81 -62.58 20.48
C ARG A 6 -26.53 -61.14 20.94
N ASN A 7 -25.65 -60.94 21.92
CA ASN A 7 -25.27 -59.62 22.40
C ASN A 7 -24.22 -58.94 21.51
N ASN A 8 -23.48 -59.69 20.70
CA ASN A 8 -22.41 -59.13 19.85
C ASN A 8 -22.97 -58.54 18.55
N GLU A 9 -24.09 -59.06 18.04
CA GLU A 9 -24.74 -58.55 16.82
C GLU A 9 -25.34 -57.15 17.04
N GLY A 10 -25.92 -56.88 18.20
CA GLY A 10 -26.43 -55.56 18.55
C GLY A 10 -25.32 -54.51 18.74
N VAL A 11 -24.19 -54.90 19.33
CA VAL A 11 -23.02 -54.02 19.50
C VAL A 11 -22.37 -53.70 18.16
N ALA A 12 -22.29 -54.66 17.24
CA ALA A 12 -21.74 -54.42 15.90
C ALA A 12 -22.60 -53.42 15.10
N LEU A 13 -23.93 -53.52 15.17
CA LEU A 13 -24.83 -52.60 14.48
C LEU A 13 -24.71 -51.17 15.03
N ILE A 14 -24.64 -51.01 16.36
CA ILE A 14 -24.47 -49.69 17.00
C ILE A 14 -23.13 -49.06 16.58
N SER A 15 -22.04 -49.83 16.58
CA SER A 15 -20.71 -49.33 16.17
C SER A 15 -20.69 -48.87 14.70
N VAL A 16 -21.32 -49.61 13.80
CA VAL A 16 -21.43 -49.22 12.37
C VAL A 16 -22.25 -47.94 12.22
N LEU A 17 -23.32 -47.78 12.99
CA LEU A 17 -24.19 -46.61 12.92
C LEU A 17 -23.49 -45.35 13.47
N ILE A 18 -22.76 -45.49 14.58
CA ILE A 18 -21.91 -44.41 15.12
C ILE A 18 -20.83 -44.02 14.10
N LEU A 19 -20.16 -44.99 13.49
CA LEU A 19 -19.14 -44.73 12.47
C LEU A 19 -19.74 -44.01 11.25
N ALA A 20 -20.92 -44.43 10.79
CA ALA A 20 -21.61 -43.80 9.66
C ALA A 20 -21.99 -42.34 9.97
N VAL A 21 -22.49 -42.06 11.17
CA VAL A 21 -22.77 -40.69 11.62
C VAL A 21 -21.48 -39.87 11.70
N PHE A 22 -20.41 -40.43 12.24
CA PHE A 22 -19.13 -39.74 12.35
C PHE A 22 -18.55 -39.38 10.98
N VAL A 23 -18.60 -40.31 10.02
CA VAL A 23 -18.19 -40.05 8.63
C VAL A 23 -19.07 -38.97 7.99
N ALA A 24 -20.39 -39.03 8.17
CA ALA A 24 -21.30 -38.00 7.64
C ALA A 24 -21.02 -36.61 8.20
N VAL A 25 -20.73 -36.50 9.52
CA VAL A 25 -20.36 -35.23 10.15
C VAL A 25 -19.04 -34.70 9.59
N ILE A 26 -18.01 -35.55 9.45
CA ILE A 26 -16.72 -35.15 8.87
C ILE A 26 -16.90 -34.63 7.44
N VAL A 27 -17.63 -35.37 6.60
CA VAL A 27 -17.91 -34.97 5.22
C VAL A 27 -18.69 -33.65 5.17
N GLY A 28 -19.69 -33.47 6.05
CA GLY A 28 -20.44 -32.23 6.16
C GLY A 28 -19.58 -31.03 6.56
N VAL A 29 -18.66 -31.21 7.52
CA VAL A 29 -17.72 -30.16 7.94
C VAL A 29 -16.73 -29.82 6.83
N MET A 30 -16.17 -30.83 6.15
CA MET A 30 -15.24 -30.62 5.03
C MET A 30 -15.92 -29.92 3.84
N ALA A 31 -17.15 -30.30 3.50
CA ALA A 31 -17.93 -29.64 2.47
C ALA A 31 -18.24 -28.18 2.84
N SER A 32 -18.63 -27.92 4.10
CA SER A 32 -18.89 -26.57 4.60
C SER A 32 -17.65 -25.66 4.52
N ARG A 33 -16.48 -26.17 4.97
CA ARG A 33 -15.21 -25.44 4.87
C ARG A 33 -14.84 -25.13 3.41
N THR A 34 -14.97 -26.12 2.52
CA THR A 34 -14.69 -25.93 1.08
C THR A 34 -15.58 -24.84 0.47
N VAL A 35 -16.87 -24.81 0.83
CA VAL A 35 -17.80 -23.77 0.37
C VAL A 35 -17.43 -22.41 0.93
N GLN A 36 -17.06 -22.33 2.22
CA GLN A 36 -16.59 -21.08 2.84
C GLN A 36 -15.32 -20.55 2.17
N ASP A 37 -14.30 -21.39 1.99
CA ASP A 37 -13.02 -21.02 1.38
C ASP A 37 -13.21 -20.56 -0.07
N ASN A 38 -14.06 -21.24 -0.83
CA ASN A 38 -14.42 -20.82 -2.19
C ASN A 38 -15.14 -19.47 -2.20
N THR A 39 -16.08 -19.25 -1.28
CA THR A 39 -16.81 -17.97 -1.18
C THR A 39 -15.86 -16.82 -0.81
N HIS A 40 -14.94 -17.04 0.13
CA HIS A 40 -13.91 -16.07 0.49
C HIS A 40 -13.02 -15.74 -0.70
N THR A 41 -12.56 -16.74 -1.43
CA THR A 41 -11.70 -16.55 -2.61
C THR A 41 -12.44 -15.79 -3.72
N ILE A 42 -13.70 -16.14 -4.00
CA ILE A 42 -14.53 -15.45 -5.01
C ILE A 42 -14.72 -13.99 -4.63
N ASN A 43 -15.10 -13.70 -3.38
CA ASN A 43 -15.30 -12.33 -2.92
C ASN A 43 -14.00 -11.52 -2.92
N TYR A 44 -12.87 -12.15 -2.59
CA TYR A 44 -11.55 -11.51 -2.64
C TYR A 44 -11.14 -11.13 -4.06
N VAL A 45 -11.29 -12.05 -5.03
CA VAL A 45 -11.03 -11.77 -6.45
C VAL A 45 -11.98 -10.70 -6.98
N ALA A 46 -13.26 -10.75 -6.59
CA ALA A 46 -14.23 -9.74 -6.94
C ALA A 46 -13.84 -8.35 -6.42
N ALA A 47 -13.34 -8.25 -5.18
CA ALA A 47 -12.86 -7.01 -4.58
C ALA A 47 -11.61 -6.45 -5.26
N ILE A 48 -10.64 -7.29 -5.64
CA ILE A 48 -9.48 -6.84 -6.43
C ILE A 48 -9.94 -6.22 -7.75
N ARG A 49 -10.81 -6.93 -8.48
CA ARG A 49 -11.32 -6.45 -9.78
C ARG A 49 -12.16 -5.18 -9.66
N ALA A 50 -12.96 -5.05 -8.61
CA ALA A 50 -13.69 -3.81 -8.33
C ALA A 50 -12.73 -2.64 -8.03
N THR A 51 -11.60 -2.90 -7.34
CA THR A 51 -10.54 -1.90 -7.12
C THR A 51 -9.82 -1.51 -8.41
N GLU A 52 -9.51 -2.48 -9.27
CA GLU A 52 -8.92 -2.21 -10.59
C GLU A 52 -9.86 -1.36 -11.45
N ALA A 53 -11.15 -1.69 -11.47
CA ALA A 53 -12.15 -0.92 -12.20
C ALA A 53 -12.32 0.50 -11.67
N SER A 54 -12.39 0.68 -10.34
CA SER A 54 -12.49 2.01 -9.75
C SER A 54 -11.24 2.85 -10.05
N THR A 55 -10.04 2.26 -9.99
CA THR A 55 -8.79 2.94 -10.31
C THR A 55 -8.69 3.30 -11.80
N ALA A 56 -9.11 2.41 -12.71
CA ALA A 56 -9.19 2.72 -14.14
C ALA A 56 -10.12 3.90 -14.42
N GLY A 57 -11.25 4.00 -13.72
CA GLY A 57 -12.14 5.16 -13.83
C GLY A 57 -11.52 6.46 -13.27
N LEU A 58 -10.63 6.38 -12.27
CA LEU A 58 -9.85 7.55 -11.83
C LEU A 58 -8.90 8.04 -12.93
N GLU A 59 -8.24 7.13 -13.64
CA GLU A 59 -7.35 7.49 -14.76
C GLU A 59 -8.14 8.15 -15.90
N LEU A 60 -9.30 7.60 -16.27
CA LEU A 60 -10.18 8.20 -17.27
C LEU A 60 -10.69 9.59 -16.84
N GLY A 61 -11.10 9.74 -15.58
CA GLY A 61 -11.49 11.05 -15.04
C GLY A 61 -10.33 12.05 -15.02
N SER A 62 -9.11 11.57 -14.76
CA SER A 62 -7.90 12.39 -14.79
C SER A 62 -7.57 12.85 -16.20
N ASP A 63 -7.71 11.98 -17.20
CA ASP A 63 -7.47 12.31 -18.61
C ASP A 63 -8.45 13.40 -19.11
N GLN A 64 -9.70 13.37 -18.65
CA GLN A 64 -10.71 14.39 -18.98
C GLN A 64 -10.36 15.77 -18.42
N VAL A 65 -9.62 15.83 -17.31
CA VAL A 65 -9.20 17.08 -16.68
C VAL A 65 -7.86 17.57 -17.24
N PHE A 66 -6.91 16.67 -17.44
CA PHE A 66 -5.50 17.02 -17.68
C PHE A 66 -4.99 16.62 -19.06
N GLY A 67 -5.57 15.60 -19.71
CA GLY A 67 -4.99 14.91 -20.85
C GLY A 67 -4.83 15.77 -22.11
N ALA A 68 -5.79 16.66 -22.37
CA ALA A 68 -5.78 17.51 -23.55
C ALA A 68 -5.18 18.92 -23.31
N PHE A 69 -4.76 19.24 -22.08
CA PHE A 69 -4.18 20.55 -21.79
C PHE A 69 -2.73 20.62 -22.31
N PRO A 70 -2.39 21.52 -23.24
CA PRO A 70 -1.05 21.59 -23.85
C PRO A 70 0.02 22.17 -22.91
N GLY A 71 -0.32 22.50 -21.66
CA GLY A 71 0.53 23.24 -20.72
C GLY A 71 0.29 24.75 -20.80
N GLY A 72 0.64 25.44 -19.71
CA GLY A 72 0.43 26.88 -19.59
C GLY A 72 0.34 27.33 -18.13
N THR A 73 -0.16 28.54 -17.93
CA THR A 73 -0.48 29.11 -16.63
C THR A 73 -1.75 28.48 -16.03
N TYR A 74 -1.95 28.65 -14.72
CA TYR A 74 -3.19 28.23 -14.07
C TYR A 74 -4.44 28.91 -14.66
N LEU A 75 -4.32 30.17 -15.10
CA LEU A 75 -5.44 30.87 -15.72
C LEU A 75 -5.84 30.21 -17.04
N GLU A 76 -4.87 29.92 -17.90
CA GLU A 76 -5.09 29.21 -19.17
C GLU A 76 -5.65 27.81 -18.95
N PHE A 77 -5.19 27.08 -17.93
CA PHE A 77 -5.76 25.79 -17.54
C PHE A 77 -7.22 25.92 -17.05
N SER A 78 -7.50 26.94 -16.25
CA SER A 78 -8.84 27.21 -15.73
C SER A 78 -9.83 27.53 -16.85
N GLU A 79 -9.42 28.35 -17.83
CA GLU A 79 -10.22 28.68 -19.01
C GLU A 79 -10.43 27.43 -19.89
N PHE A 80 -9.35 26.67 -20.16
CA PHE A 80 -9.41 25.41 -20.89
C PHE A 80 -10.42 24.43 -20.28
N LEU A 81 -10.42 24.25 -18.95
CA LEU A 81 -11.35 23.34 -18.29
C LEU A 81 -12.81 23.77 -18.47
N VAL A 82 -13.10 25.06 -18.27
CA VAL A 82 -14.46 25.59 -18.47
C VAL A 82 -14.89 25.43 -19.93
N ASP A 83 -14.00 25.69 -20.88
CA ASP A 83 -14.31 25.59 -22.31
C ASP A 83 -14.48 24.13 -22.78
N SER A 84 -13.68 23.21 -22.26
CA SER A 84 -13.68 21.80 -22.69
C SER A 84 -14.75 20.97 -21.98
N THR A 85 -15.01 21.22 -20.70
CA THR A 85 -15.87 20.37 -19.86
C THR A 85 -17.07 21.11 -19.26
N GLY A 86 -17.08 22.44 -19.28
CA GLY A 86 -18.06 23.26 -18.56
C GLY A 86 -17.84 23.31 -17.05
N LEU A 87 -16.71 22.81 -16.54
CA LEU A 87 -16.45 22.66 -15.10
C LEU A 87 -16.00 23.97 -14.43
N GLU A 88 -16.97 24.71 -13.91
CA GLU A 88 -16.73 25.92 -13.11
C GLU A 88 -16.27 25.60 -11.67
N PRO A 89 -15.59 26.53 -10.98
CA PRO A 89 -15.28 26.38 -9.56
C PRO A 89 -16.52 26.11 -8.70
N GLY A 90 -16.45 25.09 -7.83
CA GLY A 90 -17.54 24.68 -6.95
C GLY A 90 -18.56 23.74 -7.61
N GLN A 91 -18.30 23.29 -8.83
CA GLN A 91 -19.16 22.34 -9.54
C GLN A 91 -18.55 20.95 -9.60
N SER A 92 -19.41 19.98 -9.93
CA SER A 92 -19.04 18.63 -10.30
C SER A 92 -19.63 18.31 -11.66
N PHE A 93 -18.96 17.46 -12.41
CA PHE A 93 -19.48 16.92 -13.65
C PHE A 93 -19.18 15.42 -13.75
N GLU A 94 -20.05 14.72 -14.47
CA GLU A 94 -19.77 13.37 -14.97
C GLU A 94 -19.17 13.54 -16.36
N PRO A 95 -17.99 12.96 -16.65
CA PRO A 95 -17.35 13.18 -17.94
C PRO A 95 -18.24 12.73 -19.11
N PRO A 96 -18.68 13.66 -19.99
CA PRO A 96 -19.69 13.35 -21.00
C PRO A 96 -19.17 12.43 -22.11
N ASP A 97 -17.85 12.37 -22.27
CA ASP A 97 -17.19 11.55 -23.29
C ASP A 97 -16.95 10.10 -22.82
N LEU A 98 -17.28 9.76 -21.58
CA LEU A 98 -17.23 8.40 -21.07
C LEU A 98 -18.58 7.71 -21.23
N ASP A 99 -18.63 6.66 -22.04
CA ASP A 99 -19.82 5.81 -22.22
C ASP A 99 -19.97 4.85 -21.02
N LEU A 100 -20.37 5.42 -19.88
CA LEU A 100 -20.57 4.67 -18.64
C LEU A 100 -21.93 3.94 -18.65
N PRO A 101 -22.01 2.71 -18.10
CA PRO A 101 -20.92 1.98 -17.46
C PRO A 101 -19.95 1.31 -18.46
N ILE A 102 -18.65 1.34 -18.16
CA ILE A 102 -17.60 0.74 -19.02
C ILE A 102 -17.27 -0.67 -18.55
N GLN A 103 -17.49 -1.67 -19.40
CA GLN A 103 -17.15 -3.06 -19.12
C GLN A 103 -15.65 -3.34 -19.35
N LEU A 104 -15.00 -3.88 -18.33
CA LEU A 104 -13.61 -4.33 -18.38
C LEU A 104 -13.53 -5.86 -18.48
N GLY A 105 -12.32 -6.37 -18.74
CA GLY A 105 -12.07 -7.81 -18.70
C GLY A 105 -12.42 -8.43 -17.35
N GLY A 106 -12.87 -9.69 -17.35
CA GLY A 106 -13.13 -10.43 -16.11
C GLY A 106 -14.41 -10.04 -15.36
N GLY A 107 -15.36 -9.36 -16.01
CA GLY A 107 -16.66 -9.01 -15.42
C GLY A 107 -16.60 -7.85 -14.43
N ALA A 108 -15.53 -7.04 -14.51
CA ALA A 108 -15.42 -5.79 -13.78
C ALA A 108 -16.01 -4.65 -14.60
N THR A 109 -16.61 -3.66 -13.93
CA THR A 109 -17.30 -2.54 -14.57
C THR A 109 -16.92 -1.24 -13.90
N ILE A 110 -16.65 -0.18 -14.66
CA ILE A 110 -16.61 1.19 -14.17
C ILE A 110 -18.04 1.72 -14.23
N GLU A 111 -18.68 1.93 -13.08
CA GLU A 111 -20.09 2.33 -13.00
C GLU A 111 -20.25 3.85 -13.13
N SER A 112 -19.39 4.60 -12.45
CA SER A 112 -19.50 6.05 -12.37
C SER A 112 -18.12 6.68 -12.27
N VAL A 113 -17.94 7.84 -12.90
CA VAL A 113 -16.80 8.72 -12.68
C VAL A 113 -17.36 10.13 -12.50
N THR A 114 -16.97 10.79 -11.41
CA THR A 114 -17.36 12.16 -11.10
C THR A 114 -16.13 12.97 -10.83
N VAL A 115 -16.01 14.12 -11.49
CA VAL A 115 -14.95 15.08 -11.23
C VAL A 115 -15.57 16.30 -10.56
N THR A 116 -15.02 16.69 -9.43
CA THR A 116 -15.42 17.88 -8.67
C THR A 116 -14.29 18.88 -8.65
N ARG A 117 -14.60 20.13 -8.96
CA ARG A 117 -13.70 21.27 -8.79
C ARG A 117 -14.14 22.04 -7.57
N SER A 118 -13.24 22.24 -6.62
CA SER A 118 -13.58 22.97 -5.40
C SER A 118 -13.87 24.45 -5.69
N ALA A 119 -14.53 25.13 -4.76
CA ALA A 119 -14.86 26.55 -4.89
C ALA A 119 -13.63 27.48 -5.02
N ASN A 120 -12.44 27.03 -4.59
CA ASN A 120 -11.20 27.79 -4.80
C ASN A 120 -10.67 27.67 -6.24
N GLY A 121 -11.25 26.78 -7.05
CA GLY A 121 -10.89 26.53 -8.44
C GLY A 121 -9.59 25.72 -8.65
N GLN A 122 -8.78 25.55 -7.62
CA GLN A 122 -7.45 24.94 -7.68
C GLN A 122 -7.45 23.47 -7.28
N ASP A 123 -8.35 23.09 -6.38
CA ASP A 123 -8.47 21.72 -5.89
C ASP A 123 -9.49 20.92 -6.70
N PHE A 124 -9.13 19.67 -6.98
CA PHE A 124 -9.91 18.72 -7.75
C PHE A 124 -10.07 17.42 -6.96
N LEU A 125 -11.24 16.81 -7.10
CA LEU A 125 -11.55 15.50 -6.57
C LEU A 125 -12.13 14.65 -7.70
N ILE A 126 -11.54 13.50 -7.97
CA ILE A 126 -12.05 12.53 -8.93
C ILE A 126 -12.52 11.34 -8.11
N GLU A 127 -13.80 11.00 -8.22
CA GLU A 127 -14.40 9.84 -7.57
C GLU A 127 -14.81 8.85 -8.65
N SER A 128 -14.47 7.58 -8.47
CA SER A 128 -14.80 6.53 -9.42
C SER A 128 -15.28 5.30 -8.69
N THR A 129 -16.41 4.74 -9.12
CA THR A 129 -16.99 3.53 -8.54
C THR A 129 -16.83 2.38 -9.53
N GLY A 130 -16.15 1.32 -9.09
CA GLY A 130 -15.97 0.08 -9.83
C GLY A 130 -16.73 -1.07 -9.17
N THR A 131 -17.29 -1.96 -9.98
CA THR A 131 -18.00 -3.16 -9.51
C THR A 131 -17.42 -4.43 -10.14
N SER A 132 -17.50 -5.55 -9.42
CA SER A 132 -17.22 -6.88 -9.95
C SER A 132 -17.84 -7.92 -9.03
N GLY A 133 -18.53 -8.92 -9.57
CA GLY A 133 -19.07 -10.04 -8.79
C GLY A 133 -19.99 -9.61 -7.63
N GLY A 134 -20.69 -8.48 -7.74
CA GLY A 134 -21.56 -7.91 -6.70
C GLY A 134 -20.83 -7.10 -5.62
N VAL A 135 -19.50 -7.01 -5.67
CA VAL A 135 -18.71 -6.09 -4.84
C VAL A 135 -18.62 -4.74 -5.53
N SER A 136 -18.76 -3.65 -4.77
CA SER A 136 -18.64 -2.27 -5.23
C SER A 136 -17.58 -1.54 -4.42
N ILE A 137 -16.67 -0.85 -5.09
CA ILE A 137 -15.59 -0.09 -4.46
C ILE A 137 -15.54 1.30 -5.09
N THR A 138 -15.53 2.34 -4.26
CA THR A 138 -15.31 3.71 -4.69
C THR A 138 -13.87 4.12 -4.35
N ALA A 139 -13.12 4.53 -5.37
CA ALA A 139 -11.81 5.13 -5.21
C ALA A 139 -11.91 6.64 -5.40
N VAL A 140 -11.01 7.37 -4.74
CA VAL A 140 -11.00 8.84 -4.76
C VAL A 140 -9.57 9.31 -4.98
N SER A 141 -9.37 10.20 -5.94
CA SER A 141 -8.10 10.89 -6.20
C SER A 141 -8.28 12.39 -6.00
N GLY A 142 -7.33 13.02 -5.33
CA GLY A 142 -7.31 14.47 -5.12
C GLY A 142 -6.12 15.10 -5.85
N GLY A 143 -6.34 16.23 -6.52
CA GLY A 143 -5.31 17.00 -7.20
C GLY A 143 -5.39 18.47 -6.89
N ARG A 144 -4.27 19.18 -6.98
CA ARG A 144 -4.22 20.65 -6.93
C ARG A 144 -3.47 21.17 -8.14
N VAL A 145 -4.02 22.20 -8.79
CA VAL A 145 -3.35 22.94 -9.86
C VAL A 145 -3.07 24.35 -9.39
N GLY A 146 -1.77 24.71 -9.38
CA GLY A 146 -1.28 25.99 -8.88
C GLY A 146 -0.64 25.89 -7.49
N GLY A 147 -0.15 27.03 -7.01
CA GLY A 147 0.68 27.11 -5.80
C GLY A 147 2.15 26.76 -6.06
N GLU A 148 2.94 26.70 -5.00
CA GLU A 148 4.30 26.17 -5.08
C GLU A 148 4.26 24.70 -5.53
N PRO A 149 5.22 24.25 -6.37
CA PRO A 149 5.33 22.85 -6.75
C PRO A 149 5.22 21.98 -5.50
N PHE A 150 4.29 21.02 -5.55
CA PHE A 150 4.17 20.04 -4.48
C PHE A 150 5.53 19.32 -4.35
N GLN A 151 6.23 19.56 -3.25
CA GLN A 151 7.57 19.01 -2.99
C GLN A 151 7.52 17.50 -2.67
N GLY A 152 6.40 16.83 -2.98
CA GLY A 152 6.08 15.49 -2.54
C GLY A 152 5.62 15.44 -1.09
N PHE A 153 5.05 14.30 -0.71
CA PHE A 153 5.24 13.81 0.64
C PHE A 153 6.72 13.45 0.70
N GLY A 154 7.44 13.79 1.78
CA GLY A 154 8.86 13.43 1.93
C GLY A 154 9.11 11.91 2.04
N TYR A 155 8.24 11.09 1.44
CA TYR A 155 8.11 9.65 1.48
C TYR A 155 7.77 9.13 0.07
N ALA A 156 8.50 8.11 -0.37
CA ALA A 156 8.19 7.36 -1.59
C ALA A 156 6.91 6.52 -1.42
N VAL A 157 6.67 6.02 -0.21
CA VAL A 157 5.43 5.32 0.17
C VAL A 157 5.04 5.75 1.58
N LEU A 158 3.78 6.16 1.75
CA LEU A 158 3.16 6.45 3.04
C LEU A 158 1.79 5.78 3.07
N ALA A 159 1.63 4.77 3.91
CA ALA A 159 0.39 4.02 4.02
C ALA A 159 0.05 3.71 5.48
N ASN A 160 -1.22 3.44 5.77
CA ASN A 160 -1.60 2.94 7.09
C ASN A 160 -1.02 1.54 7.31
N ASN A 161 -1.18 0.66 6.32
CA ASN A 161 -0.81 -0.75 6.42
C ASN A 161 0.04 -1.14 5.21
N ILE A 162 1.22 -1.70 5.47
CA ILE A 162 2.15 -2.18 4.44
C ILE A 162 2.32 -3.68 4.62
N ASN A 163 1.86 -4.45 3.62
CA ASN A 163 1.92 -5.92 3.62
C ASN A 163 2.79 -6.42 2.47
N CYS A 164 2.16 -6.86 1.38
CA CYS A 164 2.83 -7.51 0.23
C CYS A 164 3.90 -6.65 -0.43
N ILE A 165 3.74 -5.32 -0.42
CA ILE A 165 4.70 -4.42 -1.05
C ILE A 165 6.07 -4.42 -0.34
N MET A 166 6.15 -4.80 0.94
CA MET A 166 7.44 -4.97 1.62
C MET A 166 8.03 -6.37 1.46
N CYS A 167 7.33 -7.28 0.79
CA CYS A 167 7.85 -8.61 0.52
C CYS A 167 8.47 -8.70 -0.86
N HIS A 168 7.94 -7.98 -1.87
CA HIS A 168 8.34 -8.11 -3.28
C HIS A 168 8.60 -6.81 -4.05
N ALA A 169 8.85 -5.68 -3.37
CA ALA A 169 9.11 -4.42 -4.07
C ALA A 169 10.54 -3.93 -3.89
N TRP A 170 11.01 -3.26 -4.94
CA TRP A 170 12.21 -2.46 -4.89
C TRP A 170 11.82 -0.99 -4.88
N PHE A 171 12.28 -0.29 -3.85
CA PHE A 171 12.11 1.14 -3.71
C PHE A 171 13.46 1.84 -3.88
N ASP A 172 13.50 2.78 -4.82
CA ASP A 172 14.73 3.49 -5.20
C ASP A 172 14.41 4.94 -5.59
N ASN A 173 15.46 5.76 -5.63
CA ASN A 173 15.39 7.12 -6.15
C ASN A 173 15.33 7.08 -7.68
N VAL A 174 14.30 7.70 -8.26
CA VAL A 174 14.08 7.72 -9.71
C VAL A 174 15.24 8.38 -10.48
N ASP A 175 15.89 9.38 -9.89
CA ASP A 175 17.02 10.06 -10.51
C ASP A 175 18.24 9.14 -10.56
N ARG A 176 18.45 8.32 -9.52
CA ARG A 176 19.53 7.31 -9.47
C ARG A 176 19.32 6.23 -10.52
N VAL A 177 18.12 5.68 -10.60
CA VAL A 177 17.79 4.59 -11.53
C VAL A 177 17.92 5.02 -12.99
N ASN A 178 17.62 6.29 -13.29
CA ASN A 178 17.74 6.84 -14.64
C ASN A 178 19.11 7.45 -14.95
N ASN A 179 20.04 7.44 -14.00
CA ASN A 179 21.35 8.04 -14.18
C ASN A 179 22.23 7.21 -15.13
N THR A 180 22.89 7.89 -16.07
CA THR A 180 23.88 7.29 -16.97
C THR A 180 25.28 7.86 -16.77
N ASP A 181 25.46 8.81 -15.84
CA ASP A 181 26.71 9.51 -15.59
C ASP A 181 27.33 9.06 -14.26
N SER A 182 28.52 8.47 -14.33
CA SER A 182 29.24 7.96 -13.15
C SER A 182 29.65 9.07 -12.17
N ASP A 183 29.74 10.32 -12.62
CA ASP A 183 30.12 11.44 -11.76
C ASP A 183 29.03 11.79 -10.73
N ASN A 184 27.80 11.30 -10.95
CA ASN A 184 26.68 11.49 -10.03
C ASN A 184 26.52 10.35 -9.01
N TYR A 185 27.34 9.30 -9.06
CA TYR A 185 27.27 8.22 -8.08
C TYR A 185 27.54 8.75 -6.67
N GLY A 186 26.73 8.34 -5.71
CA GLY A 186 26.83 8.80 -4.33
C GLY A 186 26.16 10.15 -4.04
N THR A 187 25.49 10.77 -5.02
CA THR A 187 24.85 12.09 -4.83
C THR A 187 23.36 12.03 -4.50
N TYR A 188 22.75 10.86 -4.64
CA TYR A 188 21.31 10.66 -4.51
C TYR A 188 20.85 10.54 -3.08
N ASP A 189 19.80 11.27 -2.73
CA ASP A 189 19.16 11.15 -1.42
C ASP A 189 18.51 9.78 -1.25
N ARG A 190 18.65 9.22 -0.05
CA ARG A 190 17.87 8.08 0.40
C ARG A 190 16.38 8.38 0.36
N ILE A 191 15.59 7.39 -0.03
CA ILE A 191 14.14 7.51 0.03
C ILE A 191 13.62 7.22 1.45
N LYS A 192 12.39 7.63 1.73
CA LYS A 192 11.70 7.31 2.99
C LYS A 192 10.43 6.53 2.70
N ILE A 193 10.16 5.49 3.49
CA ILE A 193 8.92 4.73 3.44
C ILE A 193 8.30 4.68 4.82
N ALA A 194 6.98 4.80 4.93
CA ALA A 194 6.30 4.76 6.20
C ALA A 194 5.02 3.91 6.24
N SER A 195 4.86 3.15 7.33
CA SER A 195 3.60 2.51 7.76
C SER A 195 3.09 3.11 9.07
N LEU A 196 1.85 3.60 9.08
CA LEU A 196 1.27 4.29 10.25
C LEU A 196 0.64 3.35 11.29
N GLU A 197 0.19 2.16 10.89
CA GLU A 197 -0.59 1.24 11.75
C GLU A 197 -0.01 -0.17 11.81
N SER A 198 0.42 -0.74 10.68
CA SER A 198 1.06 -2.07 10.68
C SER A 198 2.02 -2.29 9.52
N LEU A 199 3.00 -3.16 9.78
CA LEU A 199 3.91 -3.70 8.80
C LEU A 199 3.86 -5.23 8.89
N LEU A 200 3.59 -5.90 7.78
CA LEU A 200 3.68 -7.36 7.67
C LEU A 200 4.85 -7.72 6.74
N VAL A 201 5.78 -8.53 7.25
CA VAL A 201 6.96 -9.00 6.50
C VAL A 201 6.98 -10.52 6.44
N ARG A 202 7.39 -11.06 5.29
CA ARG A 202 7.51 -12.50 5.07
C ARG A 202 8.94 -12.98 5.29
N VAL A 203 9.30 -13.19 6.55
CA VAL A 203 10.60 -13.73 6.97
C VAL A 203 10.94 -15.04 6.23
N GLY A 204 12.18 -15.14 5.73
CA GLY A 204 12.75 -16.26 4.99
C GLY A 204 12.32 -16.37 3.52
N SER A 205 11.64 -15.36 2.97
CA SER A 205 11.24 -15.32 1.56
C SER A 205 10.93 -13.93 1.00
N ALA A 206 11.27 -12.85 1.70
CA ALA A 206 11.19 -11.53 1.10
C ALA A 206 12.34 -11.37 0.09
N ASP A 207 12.13 -10.58 -0.95
CA ASP A 207 13.17 -10.16 -1.91
C ASP A 207 13.14 -8.65 -2.11
N SER A 208 12.57 -7.95 -1.12
CA SER A 208 12.42 -6.50 -1.17
C SER A 208 13.73 -5.79 -0.94
N ASN A 209 13.82 -4.63 -1.59
CA ASN A 209 15.01 -3.82 -1.55
C ASN A 209 14.67 -2.35 -1.31
N LEU A 210 15.33 -1.73 -0.34
CA LEU A 210 15.05 -0.38 0.09
C LEU A 210 16.31 0.48 0.01
N ALA A 211 16.37 1.39 -0.97
CA ALA A 211 17.40 2.42 -1.04
C ALA A 211 17.10 3.58 -0.08
N GLY A 212 16.93 3.27 1.22
CA GLY A 212 16.79 4.28 2.25
C GLY A 212 16.22 3.80 3.56
N THR A 213 15.31 4.57 4.12
CA THR A 213 14.89 4.43 5.52
C THR A 213 13.42 4.05 5.62
N TYR A 214 13.14 3.09 6.49
CA TYR A 214 11.80 2.67 6.85
C TYR A 214 11.35 3.28 8.20
N TYR A 215 10.12 3.77 8.24
CA TYR A 215 9.47 4.30 9.43
C TYR A 215 8.18 3.50 9.70
N THR A 216 8.07 2.85 10.85
CA THR A 216 6.81 2.29 11.33
C THR A 216 6.38 2.98 12.62
N ARG A 217 5.09 3.04 12.87
CA ARG A 217 4.51 3.25 14.22
C ARG A 217 3.68 2.06 14.68
N GLY A 218 3.51 1.11 13.78
CA GLY A 218 2.68 -0.06 13.92
C GLY A 218 3.44 -1.26 14.45
N VAL A 219 2.69 -2.31 14.78
CA VAL A 219 3.29 -3.60 15.08
C VAL A 219 3.89 -4.15 13.78
N ILE A 220 5.18 -4.52 13.84
CA ILE A 220 5.82 -5.31 12.80
C ILE A 220 5.43 -6.76 13.06
N THR A 221 4.90 -7.45 12.07
CA THR A 221 4.45 -8.85 12.20
C THR A 221 4.99 -9.72 11.09
N ASP A 222 5.14 -11.02 11.38
CA ASP A 222 5.37 -12.03 10.36
C ASP A 222 4.08 -12.34 9.57
N LYS A 223 4.20 -13.18 8.54
CA LYS A 223 3.05 -13.66 7.75
C LYS A 223 1.95 -14.37 8.55
N SER A 224 2.24 -14.79 9.78
CA SER A 224 1.32 -15.48 10.68
C SER A 224 0.69 -14.52 11.70
N GLY A 225 1.05 -13.24 11.66
CA GLY A 225 0.62 -12.22 12.62
C GLY A 225 1.40 -12.21 13.93
N ASN A 226 2.52 -12.94 14.03
CA ASN A 226 3.36 -12.90 15.22
C ASN A 226 4.19 -11.61 15.22
N PRO A 227 4.26 -10.86 16.34
CA PRO A 227 5.09 -9.66 16.42
C PRO A 227 6.58 -9.95 16.19
N LEU A 228 7.25 -9.06 15.47
CA LEU A 228 8.69 -9.00 15.27
C LEU A 228 9.26 -7.78 16.03
N SER A 229 10.42 -7.93 16.65
CA SER A 229 11.12 -6.85 17.37
C SER A 229 11.85 -5.89 16.43
N ASP A 230 12.28 -6.38 15.28
CA ASP A 230 13.10 -5.70 14.27
C ASP A 230 12.94 -6.43 12.92
N LEU A 231 13.77 -6.06 11.94
CA LEU A 231 13.84 -6.68 10.62
C LEU A 231 15.23 -7.27 10.31
N GLU A 232 16.11 -7.43 11.31
CA GLU A 232 17.49 -7.93 11.11
C GLU A 232 17.48 -9.36 10.54
N ASP A 233 16.61 -10.21 11.07
CA ASP A 233 16.43 -11.60 10.62
C ASP A 233 15.44 -11.74 9.45
N SER A 234 15.02 -10.63 8.84
CA SER A 234 14.16 -10.65 7.65
C SER A 234 14.99 -10.59 6.37
N ASP A 235 14.43 -11.02 5.23
CA ASP A 235 15.12 -10.86 3.94
C ASP A 235 14.88 -9.47 3.32
N VAL A 236 14.26 -8.54 4.05
CA VAL A 236 14.10 -7.16 3.57
C VAL A 236 15.45 -6.47 3.67
N THR A 237 16.00 -6.12 2.51
CA THR A 237 17.37 -5.61 2.41
C THR A 237 17.35 -4.10 2.20
N GLY A 238 17.94 -3.35 3.14
CA GLY A 238 18.25 -1.93 2.98
C GLY A 238 19.50 -1.69 2.13
N ARG A 239 19.83 -0.42 1.89
CA ARG A 239 21.08 0.01 1.23
C ARG A 239 21.79 1.05 2.06
N GLU A 240 23.10 0.93 2.13
CA GLU A 240 23.93 1.86 2.88
C GLU A 240 23.79 3.30 2.36
N PHE A 241 23.80 4.24 3.28
CA PHE A 241 23.89 5.67 3.00
C PHE A 241 24.86 6.35 3.97
N ASP A 242 25.40 7.49 3.54
CA ASP A 242 26.37 8.25 4.32
C ASP A 242 25.72 9.09 5.44
N ALA A 243 26.54 9.87 6.12
CA ALA A 243 26.10 10.72 7.23
C ALA A 243 25.14 11.85 6.80
N ASP A 244 25.13 12.21 5.52
CA ASP A 244 24.24 13.21 4.94
C ASP A 244 22.95 12.59 4.38
N GLY A 245 22.84 11.25 4.43
CA GLY A 245 21.71 10.49 3.92
C GLY A 245 21.78 10.24 2.42
N LYS A 246 22.97 10.33 1.82
CA LYS A 246 23.19 10.00 0.41
C LYS A 246 23.50 8.51 0.26
N LEU A 247 22.92 7.87 -0.75
CA LEU A 247 23.15 6.46 -1.04
C LEU A 247 24.62 6.21 -1.36
N ILE A 248 25.21 5.16 -0.79
CA ILE A 248 26.61 4.79 -1.06
C ILE A 248 26.64 3.84 -2.26
N GLU A 249 27.39 4.23 -3.29
CA GLU A 249 27.55 3.49 -4.54
C GLU A 249 29.03 3.21 -4.82
N ASP A 250 29.32 2.05 -5.39
CA ASP A 250 30.66 1.72 -5.90
C ASP A 250 30.92 2.42 -7.25
N SER A 251 32.12 2.21 -7.81
CA SER A 251 32.50 2.80 -9.11
C SER A 251 31.66 2.32 -10.30
N PHE A 252 30.79 1.34 -10.10
CA PHE A 252 29.88 0.78 -11.11
C PHE A 252 28.41 1.15 -10.82
N GLY A 253 28.12 1.92 -9.77
CA GLY A 253 26.76 2.30 -9.38
C GLY A 253 26.04 1.22 -8.57
N ASN A 254 26.76 0.20 -8.06
CA ASN A 254 26.16 -0.81 -7.18
C ASN A 254 26.08 -0.29 -5.75
N MET A 255 24.95 -0.51 -5.10
CA MET A 255 24.75 -0.16 -3.70
C MET A 255 25.08 -1.34 -2.77
N THR A 256 25.71 -1.06 -1.64
CA THR A 256 26.00 -2.06 -0.61
C THR A 256 24.70 -2.45 0.14
N PRO A 257 24.36 -3.74 0.24
CA PRO A 257 23.27 -4.21 1.08
C PRO A 257 23.48 -3.86 2.56
N HIS A 258 22.39 -3.53 3.26
CA HIS A 258 22.40 -3.30 4.71
C HIS A 258 21.17 -3.94 5.35
N GLU A 259 21.32 -4.51 6.55
CA GLU A 259 20.19 -5.06 7.30
C GLU A 259 19.34 -3.94 7.91
N LEU A 260 18.02 -4.11 7.94
CA LEU A 260 17.12 -3.11 8.52
C LEU A 260 17.02 -3.27 10.04
N ALA A 261 18.14 -2.99 10.72
CA ALA A 261 18.24 -2.99 12.17
C ALA A 261 17.41 -1.86 12.80
N LEU A 262 16.72 -2.18 13.89
CA LEU A 262 15.98 -1.17 14.64
C LEU A 262 16.94 -0.12 15.18
N THR A 263 16.72 1.13 14.77
CA THR A 263 17.53 2.24 15.24
C THR A 263 17.11 2.62 16.64
N GLY A 264 18.01 2.34 17.60
CA GLY A 264 17.84 2.73 18.99
C GLY A 264 17.85 4.25 19.18
N THR A 265 17.31 4.70 20.31
CA THR A 265 17.51 6.06 20.79
C THR A 265 18.86 6.18 21.48
N ASP A 266 19.57 7.28 21.25
CA ASP A 266 20.76 7.67 22.00
C ASP A 266 20.44 7.72 23.51
N ALA A 267 21.23 6.99 24.30
CA ALA A 267 20.96 6.76 25.72
C ALA A 267 21.05 8.05 26.57
N GLN A 268 21.80 9.06 26.11
CA GLN A 268 21.99 10.32 26.83
C GLN A 268 20.93 11.37 26.47
N THR A 269 20.43 11.34 25.24
CA THR A 269 19.56 12.40 24.70
C THR A 269 18.13 11.92 24.45
N GLY A 270 17.88 10.61 24.40
CA GLY A 270 16.59 10.02 24.06
C GLY A 270 16.16 10.32 22.62
N LEU A 271 17.11 10.70 21.76
CA LEU A 271 16.87 11.03 20.36
C LEU A 271 17.26 9.85 19.48
N TYR A 272 16.55 9.64 18.38
CA TYR A 272 16.99 8.70 17.36
C TYR A 272 18.26 9.20 16.67
N ASP A 273 19.15 8.27 16.31
CA ASP A 273 20.17 8.56 15.29
C ASP A 273 19.45 9.04 14.02
N SER A 274 19.88 10.15 13.42
CA SER A 274 19.27 10.69 12.21
C SER A 274 19.53 9.85 10.96
N ASN A 275 20.45 8.88 11.03
CA ASN A 275 20.87 8.01 9.93
C ASN A 275 20.57 6.53 10.18
N GLY A 276 19.43 6.29 10.81
CA GLY A 276 18.85 4.96 10.99
C GLY A 276 18.17 4.43 9.74
N TYR A 277 18.12 3.10 9.66
CA TYR A 277 17.52 2.35 8.56
C TYR A 277 16.07 1.92 8.86
N LEU A 278 15.76 1.65 10.13
CA LEU A 278 14.43 1.32 10.61
C LEU A 278 14.12 2.09 11.89
N TYR A 279 13.01 2.81 11.91
CA TYR A 279 12.47 3.48 13.09
C TYR A 279 11.09 2.93 13.44
N THR A 280 10.87 2.52 14.70
CA THR A 280 9.55 2.04 15.17
C THR A 280 8.70 3.11 15.85
N ASP A 281 9.27 4.29 16.10
CA ASP A 281 8.52 5.46 16.52
C ASP A 281 8.86 6.60 15.59
N TYR A 282 7.93 6.91 14.70
CA TYR A 282 8.04 8.04 13.80
C TYR A 282 8.44 9.31 14.57
N PRO A 283 9.56 9.97 14.20
CA PRO A 283 9.95 11.19 14.86
C PRO A 283 8.93 12.30 14.59
N VAL A 284 8.15 12.66 15.62
CA VAL A 284 7.30 13.84 15.59
C VAL A 284 8.17 15.07 15.81
N CYS A 285 8.82 15.54 14.74
CA CYS A 285 9.35 16.88 14.74
C CYS A 285 8.16 17.85 14.80
N LEU A 286 7.98 18.52 15.96
CA LEU A 286 7.01 19.60 16.12
C LEU A 286 7.34 20.65 15.04
N SER A 287 6.39 20.89 14.15
CA SER A 287 6.54 21.81 13.04
C SER A 287 6.71 23.24 13.54
N GLU A 288 7.92 23.77 13.47
CA GLU A 288 8.13 25.21 13.30
C GLU A 288 9.14 25.42 12.16
N SER A 289 8.57 25.84 11.02
CA SER A 289 9.19 26.52 9.87
C SER A 289 10.43 25.90 9.20
N HIS A 290 10.28 25.69 7.89
CA HIS A 290 11.25 25.89 6.80
C HIS A 290 12.75 25.95 7.18
N TYR A 291 13.55 25.11 6.51
CA TYR A 291 15.01 24.88 6.63
C TYR A 291 15.39 23.56 7.32
N LEU A 292 15.35 22.47 6.53
CA LEU A 292 16.03 21.22 6.85
C LEU A 292 17.51 21.34 6.50
N HIS A 293 18.29 21.83 7.46
CA HIS A 293 19.67 21.39 7.69
C HIS A 293 19.84 21.36 9.22
N SER A 294 19.90 20.15 9.79
CA SER A 294 20.27 19.86 11.19
C SER A 294 19.34 20.33 12.32
N ARG A 295 18.16 19.73 12.54
CA ARG A 295 17.51 19.79 13.88
C ARG A 295 16.85 18.48 14.31
N ARG A 296 17.10 18.16 15.58
CA ARG A 296 16.93 16.87 16.28
C ARG A 296 15.47 16.61 16.67
N CYS A 297 14.91 15.45 16.29
CA CYS A 297 13.56 15.03 16.66
C CYS A 297 13.54 14.22 17.98
N ARG A 298 12.60 14.50 18.89
CA ARG A 298 12.41 13.76 20.16
C ARG A 298 11.45 12.57 20.01
N ALA A 299 11.72 11.48 20.73
CA ALA A 299 10.74 10.42 20.93
C ALA A 299 9.53 10.95 21.71
N LYS A 300 8.32 10.51 21.31
CA LYS A 300 7.10 10.80 22.06
C LYS A 300 7.12 9.94 23.34
N PRO A 301 6.81 10.49 24.53
CA PRO A 301 6.71 9.66 25.73
C PRO A 301 5.60 8.62 25.53
N SER A 302 5.91 7.36 25.82
CA SER A 302 4.95 6.25 25.88
C SER A 302 3.83 6.57 26.87
N LEU A 303 2.58 6.36 26.47
CA LEU A 303 1.40 6.38 27.36
C LEU A 303 1.35 5.12 28.23
#